data_AF-A0A2K8WND0-F1
#
_entry.id   AF-A0A2K8WND0-F1
#
_cell.length_a   1.000
_cell.length_b   1.000
_cell.length_c   1.000
_cell.angle_alpha   90.00
_cell.angle_beta   90.00
_cell.angle_gamma   90.00
#
_symmetry.space_group_name_H-M   'P 1'
#
loop_
_entity.id
_entity.type
_entity.pdbx_description
1 polymer ?
#
loop_
_entity_poly.entity_id
_entity_poly.type
_entity_poly.pdbx_seq_one_letter_code
_entity_poly.pdbx_strand_id
1 'polypeptide(L)'
;MRKFSGLFCAIILLLSLIVLPQSAIAQRDFMIAASSSFVTSTFESKSLKGEDFTGQNLQQAEFTKVNLQEAKFNDSDLRGAVFNGVNAENASFVGVDMSDGLVYVTSFNNADLSNGIFRDAIMLRTTFKNANVEGADFTFTVLDSQQVNLLCENASGINPVTNASTRQSLGCP
;
A
#
# COMPACT_ATOMS: atom_id res chain seq x y z
N MET A 1 -32.73 50.14 49.43
CA MET A 1 -31.70 49.13 49.76
C MET A 1 -31.50 48.22 48.56
N ARG A 2 -30.26 48.19 48.06
CA ARG A 2 -29.85 47.63 46.75
C ARG A 2 -29.98 46.10 46.71
N LYS A 3 -30.68 45.56 45.70
CA LYS A 3 -30.56 44.16 45.26
C LYS A 3 -29.50 44.10 44.15
N PHE A 4 -28.25 43.88 44.52
CA PHE A 4 -27.15 43.51 43.60
C PHE A 4 -26.69 42.10 43.99
N SER A 5 -27.36 41.07 43.49
CA SER A 5 -26.93 39.67 43.72
C SER A 5 -27.03 38.76 42.49
N GLY A 6 -27.44 39.26 41.33
CA GLY A 6 -27.56 38.46 40.10
C GLY A 6 -26.38 38.59 39.13
N LEU A 7 -25.64 39.70 39.14
CA LEU A 7 -24.64 39.99 38.12
C LEU A 7 -23.25 39.41 38.44
N PHE A 8 -22.98 39.08 39.70
CA PHE A 8 -21.67 38.58 40.14
C PHE A 8 -21.46 37.07 39.87
N CYS A 9 -22.52 36.26 39.84
CA CYS A 9 -22.41 34.82 39.50
C CYS A 9 -22.20 34.57 38.00
N ALA A 10 -22.72 35.42 37.13
CA ALA A 10 -22.59 35.24 35.68
C ALA A 10 -21.17 35.52 35.16
N ILE A 11 -20.43 36.42 35.81
CA ILE A 11 -19.07 36.79 35.40
C ILE A 11 -18.04 35.74 35.89
N ILE A 12 -18.30 35.08 37.03
CA ILE A 12 -17.44 34.01 37.56
C ILE A 12 -17.56 32.71 36.73
N LEU A 13 -18.74 32.45 36.14
CA LEU A 13 -18.94 31.32 35.22
C LEU A 13 -18.36 31.54 33.81
N LEU A 14 -18.10 32.79 33.42
CA LEU A 14 -17.48 33.14 32.14
C LEU A 14 -15.94 33.22 32.20
N LEU A 15 -15.35 33.34 33.39
CA LEU A 15 -13.90 33.38 33.60
C LEU A 15 -13.26 32.01 33.86
N SER A 16 -14.03 30.95 34.09
CA SER A 16 -13.52 29.57 34.25
C SER A 16 -13.33 28.82 32.93
N LEU A 17 -13.76 29.38 31.79
CA LEU A 17 -13.58 28.79 30.45
C LEU A 17 -12.27 29.19 29.76
N ILE A 18 -11.40 29.98 30.41
CA ILE A 18 -10.18 30.53 29.79
C ILE A 18 -8.90 29.80 30.25
N VAL A 19 -8.98 28.81 31.15
CA VAL A 19 -7.81 28.05 31.62
C VAL A 19 -8.05 26.55 31.46
N LEU A 20 -8.10 26.09 30.22
CA LEU A 20 -7.66 24.72 29.91
C LEU A 20 -6.23 24.83 29.35
N PRO A 21 -5.24 24.16 29.94
CA PRO A 21 -3.96 24.00 29.26
C PRO A 21 -4.24 23.17 28.02
N GLN A 22 -4.07 23.74 26.83
CA GLN A 22 -4.04 22.97 25.59
C GLN A 22 -2.75 22.15 25.52
N SER A 23 -2.51 21.29 26.50
CA SER A 23 -1.49 20.26 26.48
C SER A 23 -2.13 18.96 25.98
N ALA A 24 -2.66 18.97 24.75
CA ALA A 24 -3.14 17.74 24.09
C ALA A 24 -3.31 17.87 22.57
N ILE A 25 -2.74 18.88 21.92
CA ILE A 25 -2.34 18.68 20.52
C ILE A 25 -1.00 17.97 20.62
N ALA A 26 -1.05 16.64 20.67
CA ALA A 26 0.09 15.85 20.27
C ALA A 26 0.57 16.47 18.95
N GLN A 27 1.79 16.98 18.97
CA GLN A 27 2.55 17.24 17.75
C GLN A 27 2.52 15.92 17.00
N ARG A 28 1.57 15.78 16.08
CA ARG A 28 1.65 14.75 15.06
C ARG A 28 2.73 15.27 14.14
N ASP A 29 3.96 14.91 14.48
CA ASP A 29 5.03 14.78 13.50
C ASP A 29 4.58 13.69 12.51
N PHE A 30 3.61 14.01 11.67
CA PHE A 30 3.27 13.18 10.55
C PHE A 30 4.17 13.62 9.40
N MET A 31 5.14 12.75 9.16
CA MET A 31 6.17 12.87 8.16
C MET A 31 5.59 13.37 6.83
N ILE A 32 6.26 14.35 6.25
CA ILE A 32 6.12 14.73 4.85
C ILE A 32 6.53 13.49 4.03
N ALA A 33 5.58 12.66 3.64
CA ALA A 33 5.74 11.87 2.42
C ALA A 33 5.77 12.90 1.29
N ALA A 34 6.85 12.91 0.51
CA ALA A 34 6.97 13.82 -0.62
C ALA A 34 5.79 13.56 -1.56
N SER A 35 4.77 14.43 -1.53
CA SER A 35 3.69 14.36 -2.51
C SER A 35 4.29 14.77 -3.85
N SER A 36 4.75 13.77 -4.60
CA SER A 36 5.00 13.96 -6.02
C SER A 36 3.65 14.34 -6.64
N SER A 37 3.62 15.32 -7.53
CA SER A 37 2.39 15.89 -8.10
C SER A 37 1.62 14.94 -9.03
N PHE A 38 1.79 13.63 -8.88
CA PHE A 38 1.22 12.57 -9.70
C PHE A 38 0.45 11.52 -8.87
N VAL A 39 0.39 11.63 -7.54
CA VAL A 39 -0.36 10.67 -6.73
C VAL A 39 -1.86 10.86 -6.96
N THR A 40 -2.54 9.84 -7.50
CA THR A 40 -3.99 9.89 -7.81
C THR A 40 -4.84 9.55 -6.60
N SER A 41 -4.33 8.74 -5.68
CA SER A 41 -4.98 8.33 -4.44
C SER A 41 -3.92 7.96 -3.40
N THR A 42 -4.18 8.26 -2.12
CA THR A 42 -3.28 7.92 -1.01
C THR A 42 -4.07 7.16 0.04
N PHE A 43 -3.53 6.02 0.44
CA PHE A 43 -4.09 5.15 1.48
C PHE A 43 -3.16 5.16 2.69
N GLU A 44 -3.60 5.79 3.77
CA GLU A 44 -2.89 5.84 5.07
C GLU A 44 -3.68 5.13 6.20
N SER A 45 -4.74 4.40 5.85
CA SER A 45 -5.51 3.62 6.83
C SER A 45 -4.67 2.46 7.38
N LYS A 46 -4.67 2.28 8.71
CA LYS A 46 -3.92 1.17 9.34
C LYS A 46 -4.41 -0.22 8.91
N SER A 47 -5.63 -0.34 8.37
CA SER A 47 -6.16 -1.61 7.89
C SER A 47 -7.19 -1.41 6.79
N LEU A 48 -6.93 -2.06 5.65
CA LEU A 48 -7.81 -2.30 4.52
C LEU A 48 -7.85 -3.83 4.26
N LYS A 49 -7.80 -4.60 5.35
CA LYS A 49 -7.81 -6.06 5.33
C LYS A 49 -9.10 -6.56 4.67
N GLY A 50 -8.97 -7.41 3.66
CA GLY A 50 -10.11 -8.04 2.97
C GLY A 50 -10.90 -7.12 2.04
N GLU A 51 -10.47 -5.87 1.86
CA GLU A 51 -11.15 -4.92 0.96
C GLU A 51 -11.06 -5.36 -0.51
N ASP A 52 -12.06 -4.97 -1.29
CA ASP A 52 -12.18 -5.33 -2.70
C ASP A 52 -11.88 -4.15 -3.62
N PHE A 53 -10.73 -4.23 -4.29
CA PHE A 53 -10.22 -3.32 -5.30
C PHE A 53 -10.25 -3.93 -6.71
N THR A 54 -10.99 -5.02 -6.93
CA THR A 54 -11.04 -5.69 -8.24
C THR A 54 -11.48 -4.75 -9.35
N GLY A 55 -10.70 -4.72 -10.45
CA GLY A 55 -10.96 -3.91 -11.64
C GLY A 55 -10.81 -2.39 -11.46
N GLN A 56 -10.35 -1.92 -10.30
CA GLN A 56 -10.20 -0.48 -10.06
C GLN A 56 -9.02 0.12 -10.84
N ASN A 57 -9.16 1.38 -11.23
CA ASN A 57 -8.03 2.19 -11.70
C ASN A 57 -7.36 2.86 -10.50
N LEU A 58 -6.17 2.39 -10.17
CA LEU A 58 -5.32 2.80 -9.06
C LEU A 58 -3.93 3.20 -9.56
N GLN A 59 -3.84 3.71 -10.80
CA GLN A 59 -2.59 4.22 -11.36
C GLN A 59 -1.98 5.25 -10.43
N GLN A 60 -0.71 5.08 -10.05
CA GLN A 60 0.02 5.96 -9.13
C GLN A 60 -0.66 6.17 -7.77
N ALA A 61 -1.48 5.21 -7.35
CA ALA A 61 -1.93 5.14 -5.97
C ALA A 61 -0.75 4.90 -5.03
N GLU A 62 -0.76 5.54 -3.86
CA GLU A 62 0.23 5.33 -2.82
C GLU A 62 -0.38 4.59 -1.62
N PHE A 63 0.22 3.46 -1.26
CA PHE A 63 -0.10 2.67 -0.07
C PHE A 63 1.10 2.72 0.88
N THR A 64 0.98 3.46 1.98
CA THR A 64 2.07 3.62 2.94
C THR A 64 1.68 3.09 4.31
N LYS A 65 2.38 2.04 4.78
CA LYS A 65 2.19 1.39 6.09
C LYS A 65 0.77 0.87 6.33
N VAL A 66 0.14 0.35 5.26
CA VAL A 66 -1.22 -0.19 5.28
C VAL A 66 -1.21 -1.72 5.45
N ASN A 67 -2.18 -2.26 6.19
CA ASN A 67 -2.49 -3.68 6.19
C ASN A 67 -3.51 -4.00 5.08
N LEU A 68 -3.08 -4.69 4.02
CA LEU A 68 -3.85 -5.20 2.88
C LEU A 68 -4.01 -6.72 2.93
N GLN A 69 -3.85 -7.37 4.10
CA GLN A 69 -4.05 -8.81 4.21
C GLN A 69 -5.40 -9.23 3.60
N GLU A 70 -5.42 -10.32 2.84
CA GLU A 70 -6.64 -10.85 2.23
C GLU A 70 -7.38 -9.89 1.25
N ALA A 71 -6.81 -8.72 0.93
CA ALA A 71 -7.41 -7.77 -0.01
C ALA A 71 -7.39 -8.32 -1.44
N LYS A 72 -8.30 -7.83 -2.28
CA LYS A 72 -8.44 -8.25 -3.69
C LYS A 72 -8.12 -7.09 -4.62
N PHE A 73 -7.17 -7.29 -5.51
CA PHE A 73 -6.71 -6.36 -6.55
C PHE A 73 -6.82 -6.98 -7.94
N ASN A 74 -7.60 -8.05 -8.10
CA ASN A 74 -7.67 -8.77 -9.36
C ASN A 74 -8.07 -7.83 -10.51
N ASP A 75 -7.38 -7.94 -11.63
CA ASP A 75 -7.60 -7.14 -12.84
C ASP A 75 -7.55 -5.61 -12.62
N SER A 76 -6.97 -5.14 -11.51
CA SER A 76 -6.80 -3.71 -11.25
C SER A 76 -5.61 -3.13 -12.03
N ASP A 77 -5.67 -1.83 -12.29
CA ASP A 77 -4.61 -1.07 -12.93
C ASP A 77 -3.83 -0.31 -11.86
N LEU A 78 -2.66 -0.82 -11.49
CA LEU A 78 -1.72 -0.29 -10.50
C LEU A 78 -0.46 0.28 -11.16
N ARG A 79 -0.52 0.69 -12.43
CA ARG A 79 0.68 1.22 -13.12
C ARG A 79 1.23 2.45 -12.38
N GLY A 80 2.53 2.41 -12.10
CA GLY A 80 3.21 3.44 -11.31
C GLY A 80 2.78 3.53 -9.84
N ALA A 81 2.00 2.60 -9.30
CA ALA A 81 1.59 2.61 -7.90
C ALA A 81 2.78 2.39 -6.96
N VAL A 82 2.67 2.93 -5.74
CA VAL A 82 3.71 2.88 -4.71
C VAL A 82 3.21 2.09 -3.51
N PHE A 83 3.96 1.06 -3.10
CA PHE A 83 3.70 0.25 -1.91
C PHE A 83 4.90 0.35 -0.96
N ASN A 84 4.75 1.04 0.17
CA ASN A 84 5.84 1.27 1.12
C ASN A 84 5.47 0.81 2.52
N GLY A 85 6.12 -0.25 3.02
CA GLY A 85 5.82 -0.77 4.36
C GLY A 85 4.49 -1.51 4.44
N VAL A 86 4.02 -2.11 3.34
CA VAL A 86 2.68 -2.73 3.25
C VAL A 86 2.71 -4.19 3.65
N ASN A 87 1.65 -4.65 4.32
CA ASN A 87 1.40 -6.09 4.53
C ASN A 87 0.28 -6.56 3.58
N ALA A 88 0.63 -7.24 2.50
CA ALA A 88 -0.30 -7.79 1.51
C ALA A 88 -0.34 -9.33 1.57
N GLU A 89 -0.17 -9.92 2.75
CA GLU A 89 -0.19 -11.37 2.90
C GLU A 89 -1.57 -11.96 2.59
N ASN A 90 -1.58 -13.06 1.84
CA ASN A 90 -2.80 -13.73 1.37
C ASN A 90 -3.71 -12.84 0.49
N ALA A 91 -3.21 -11.71 0.00
CA ALA A 91 -3.94 -10.87 -0.94
C ALA A 91 -3.93 -11.48 -2.35
N SER A 92 -4.90 -11.08 -3.16
CA SER A 92 -5.07 -11.56 -4.53
C SER A 92 -4.79 -10.41 -5.50
N PHE A 93 -3.84 -10.57 -6.41
CA PHE A 93 -3.42 -9.62 -7.44
C PHE A 93 -3.45 -10.28 -8.83
N VAL A 94 -4.40 -11.20 -9.03
CA VAL A 94 -4.49 -11.98 -10.27
C VAL A 94 -4.74 -11.05 -11.44
N GLY A 95 -3.92 -11.13 -12.49
CA GLY A 95 -4.10 -10.33 -13.70
C GLY A 95 -3.88 -8.82 -13.53
N VAL A 96 -3.27 -8.39 -12.42
CA VAL A 96 -2.98 -6.97 -12.16
C VAL A 96 -1.99 -6.41 -13.18
N ASP A 97 -2.07 -5.12 -13.48
CA ASP A 97 -0.98 -4.40 -14.14
C ASP A 97 -0.31 -3.44 -13.14
N MET A 98 0.87 -3.81 -12.65
CA MET A 98 1.72 -3.00 -11.78
C MET A 98 3.01 -2.58 -12.50
N SER A 99 2.95 -2.37 -13.83
CA SER A 99 4.09 -1.87 -14.60
C SER A 99 4.56 -0.51 -14.04
N ASP A 100 5.88 -0.28 -14.05
CA ASP A 100 6.53 0.92 -13.48
C ASP A 100 6.26 1.15 -11.98
N GLY A 101 5.76 0.15 -11.26
CA GLY A 101 5.45 0.24 -9.83
C GLY A 101 6.68 0.32 -8.93
N LEU A 102 6.53 0.96 -7.77
CA LEU A 102 7.57 1.03 -6.74
C LEU A 102 7.11 0.35 -5.45
N VAL A 103 7.71 -0.80 -5.15
CA VAL A 103 7.39 -1.60 -3.96
C VAL A 103 8.62 -1.72 -3.06
N TYR A 104 8.48 -1.25 -1.83
CA TYR A 104 9.56 -1.19 -0.85
C TYR A 104 9.09 -1.67 0.52
N VAL A 105 9.86 -2.55 1.17
CA VAL A 105 9.58 -3.05 2.53
C VAL A 105 8.16 -3.62 2.64
N THR A 106 7.77 -4.45 1.67
CA THR A 106 6.40 -5.00 1.56
C THR A 106 6.40 -6.52 1.69
N SER A 107 5.33 -7.10 2.25
CA SER A 107 5.12 -8.55 2.30
C SER A 107 4.03 -8.97 1.32
N PHE A 108 4.39 -9.78 0.31
CA PHE A 108 3.45 -10.51 -0.56
C PHE A 108 3.42 -12.01 -0.20
N ASN A 109 3.73 -12.38 1.05
CA ASN A 109 3.78 -13.79 1.40
C ASN A 109 2.39 -14.45 1.25
N ASN A 110 2.36 -15.62 0.61
CA ASN A 110 1.15 -16.35 0.24
C ASN A 110 0.16 -15.56 -0.65
N ALA A 111 0.59 -14.45 -1.25
CA ALA A 111 -0.25 -13.71 -2.20
C ALA A 111 -0.37 -14.46 -3.52
N ASP A 112 -1.49 -14.26 -4.21
CA ASP A 112 -1.67 -14.72 -5.58
C ASP A 112 -1.32 -13.60 -6.56
N LEU A 113 -0.17 -13.70 -7.23
CA LEU A 113 0.32 -12.76 -8.24
C LEU A 113 0.17 -13.35 -9.65
N SER A 114 -0.59 -14.44 -9.82
CA SER A 114 -0.68 -15.14 -11.10
C SER A 114 -1.20 -14.24 -12.21
N ASN A 115 -0.63 -14.37 -13.40
CA ASN A 115 -0.92 -13.54 -14.57
C ASN A 115 -0.69 -12.02 -14.38
N GLY A 116 -0.13 -11.58 -13.25
CA GLY A 116 0.20 -10.18 -13.01
C GLY A 116 1.34 -9.69 -13.90
N ILE A 117 1.32 -8.40 -14.24
CA ILE A 117 2.34 -7.73 -15.06
C ILE A 117 3.11 -6.78 -14.13
N PHE A 118 4.41 -7.04 -13.95
CA PHE A 118 5.30 -6.28 -13.06
C PHE A 118 6.45 -5.63 -13.85
N ARG A 119 6.24 -5.36 -15.13
CA ARG A 119 7.28 -4.85 -16.04
C ARG A 119 7.90 -3.57 -15.52
N ASP A 120 9.21 -3.49 -15.56
CA ASP A 120 9.99 -2.32 -15.12
C ASP A 120 9.74 -1.90 -13.65
N ALA A 121 9.04 -2.73 -12.86
CA ALA A 121 8.78 -2.44 -11.45
C ALA A 121 10.03 -2.62 -10.59
N ILE A 122 10.14 -1.85 -9.51
CA ILE A 122 11.21 -1.97 -8.52
C ILE A 122 10.60 -2.52 -7.23
N MET A 123 10.96 -3.74 -6.86
CA MET A 123 10.40 -4.48 -5.73
C MET A 123 11.49 -4.88 -4.73
N LEU A 124 12.09 -3.89 -4.07
CA LEU A 124 13.24 -4.07 -3.18
C LEU A 124 12.81 -4.24 -1.71
N ARG A 125 13.58 -5.02 -0.94
CA ARG A 125 13.27 -5.35 0.46
C ARG A 125 11.87 -5.92 0.64
N THR A 126 11.40 -6.66 -0.35
CA THR A 126 10.03 -7.19 -0.42
C THR A 126 10.08 -8.71 -0.38
N THR A 127 9.14 -9.36 0.31
CA THR A 127 9.15 -10.83 0.48
C THR A 127 8.00 -11.52 -0.26
N PHE A 128 8.30 -12.67 -0.87
CA PHE A 128 7.35 -13.43 -1.71
C PHE A 128 7.19 -14.90 -1.27
N LYS A 129 7.38 -15.19 0.01
CA LYS A 129 7.32 -16.57 0.51
C LYS A 129 5.97 -17.21 0.15
N ASN A 130 5.99 -18.34 -0.54
CA ASN A 130 4.81 -19.06 -1.02
C ASN A 130 3.89 -18.26 -1.95
N ALA A 131 4.35 -17.16 -2.54
CA ALA A 131 3.54 -16.44 -3.52
C ALA A 131 3.32 -17.30 -4.76
N ASN A 132 2.09 -17.27 -5.31
CA ASN A 132 1.83 -17.85 -6.61
C ASN A 132 2.23 -16.84 -7.70
N VAL A 133 3.13 -17.23 -8.59
CA VAL A 133 3.61 -16.39 -9.69
C VAL A 133 3.39 -17.03 -11.06
N GLU A 134 2.53 -18.05 -11.15
CA GLU A 134 2.21 -18.69 -12.43
C GLU A 134 1.73 -17.67 -13.46
N GLY A 135 2.39 -17.61 -14.62
CA GLY A 135 2.04 -16.68 -15.70
C GLY A 135 2.34 -15.21 -15.38
N ALA A 136 2.98 -14.88 -14.26
CA ALA A 136 3.38 -13.49 -13.99
C ALA A 136 4.52 -13.05 -14.95
N ASP A 137 4.54 -11.78 -15.33
CA ASP A 137 5.58 -11.18 -16.17
C ASP A 137 6.47 -10.25 -15.33
N PHE A 138 7.73 -10.63 -15.14
CA PHE A 138 8.74 -9.88 -14.40
C PHE A 138 9.78 -9.21 -15.31
N THR A 139 9.45 -8.94 -16.58
CA THR A 139 10.42 -8.42 -17.54
C THR A 139 10.97 -7.07 -17.05
N PHE A 140 12.29 -6.99 -16.87
CA PHE A 140 12.98 -5.81 -16.31
C PHE A 140 12.60 -5.44 -14.86
N THR A 141 11.88 -6.29 -14.13
CA THR A 141 11.62 -6.08 -12.71
C THR A 141 12.92 -6.17 -11.91
N VAL A 142 13.13 -5.24 -10.97
CA VAL A 142 14.25 -5.27 -10.04
C VAL A 142 13.81 -5.90 -8.72
N LEU A 143 14.37 -7.07 -8.41
CA LEU A 143 14.11 -7.84 -7.19
C LEU A 143 15.42 -8.10 -6.42
N ASP A 144 15.30 -8.33 -5.11
CA ASP A 144 16.43 -8.86 -4.33
C ASP A 144 16.81 -10.26 -4.83
N SER A 145 18.10 -10.55 -5.02
CA SER A 145 18.57 -11.81 -5.63
C SER A 145 18.08 -13.07 -4.92
N GLN A 146 17.92 -13.01 -3.59
CA GLN A 146 17.36 -14.11 -2.81
C GLN A 146 15.89 -14.38 -3.14
N GLN A 147 15.12 -13.34 -3.45
CA GLN A 147 13.72 -13.48 -3.86
C GLN A 147 13.61 -14.02 -5.27
N VAL A 148 14.51 -13.63 -6.19
CA VAL A 148 14.56 -14.24 -7.54
C VAL A 148 14.75 -15.74 -7.43
N ASN A 149 15.72 -16.21 -6.64
CA ASN A 149 15.95 -17.65 -6.44
C ASN A 149 14.70 -18.35 -5.88
N LEU A 150 14.06 -17.76 -4.87
CA LEU A 150 12.84 -18.31 -4.26
C LEU A 150 11.69 -18.40 -5.28
N LEU A 151 11.44 -17.34 -6.04
CA LEU A 151 10.39 -17.33 -7.06
C LEU A 151 10.69 -18.33 -8.18
N CYS A 152 11.96 -18.53 -8.53
CA CYS A 152 12.37 -19.51 -9.54
C CYS A 152 12.09 -20.97 -9.14
N GLU A 153 11.84 -21.28 -7.86
CA GLU A 153 11.47 -22.63 -7.41
C GLU A 153 10.09 -23.06 -7.92
N ASN A 154 9.14 -22.12 -8.06
CA ASN A 154 7.77 -22.41 -8.51
C ASN A 154 7.34 -21.62 -9.76
N ALA A 155 8.19 -20.74 -10.30
CA ALA A 155 7.92 -19.99 -11.52
C ALA A 155 7.62 -20.91 -12.70
N SER A 156 6.46 -20.72 -13.31
CA SER A 156 5.94 -21.47 -14.44
C SER A 156 4.91 -20.63 -15.21
N GLY A 157 4.47 -21.10 -16.37
CA GLY A 157 3.45 -20.42 -17.17
C GLY A 157 3.99 -19.34 -18.11
N ILE A 158 3.05 -18.80 -18.88
CA ILE A 158 3.21 -17.72 -19.85
C ILE A 158 2.14 -16.70 -19.55
N ASN A 159 2.51 -15.43 -19.45
CA ASN A 159 1.54 -14.37 -19.23
C ASN A 159 0.56 -14.28 -20.41
N PRO A 160 -0.76 -14.33 -20.18
CA PRO A 160 -1.75 -14.37 -21.25
C PRO A 160 -1.88 -13.05 -22.01
N VAL A 161 -1.44 -11.93 -21.43
CA VAL A 161 -1.50 -10.60 -22.04
C VAL A 161 -0.22 -10.29 -22.79
N THR A 162 0.93 -10.53 -22.15
CA THR A 162 2.22 -10.11 -22.67
C THR A 162 2.99 -11.19 -23.42
N ASN A 163 2.53 -12.44 -23.34
CA ASN A 163 3.18 -13.63 -23.89
C ASN A 163 4.59 -13.91 -23.33
N ALA A 164 4.98 -13.25 -22.24
CA ALA A 164 6.26 -13.48 -21.59
C ALA A 164 6.23 -14.79 -20.78
N SER A 165 7.31 -15.58 -20.86
CA SER A 165 7.49 -16.70 -19.93
C SER A 165 7.92 -16.17 -18.57
N THR A 166 7.22 -16.59 -17.52
CA THR A 166 7.53 -16.18 -16.14
C THR A 166 8.98 -16.49 -15.77
N ARG A 167 9.45 -17.71 -16.02
CA ARG A 167 10.84 -18.13 -15.73
C ARG A 167 11.87 -17.30 -16.47
N GLN A 168 11.64 -17.02 -17.75
CA GLN A 168 12.57 -16.22 -18.56
C GLN A 168 12.58 -14.76 -18.10
N SER A 169 11.41 -14.19 -17.80
CA SER A 169 11.28 -12.82 -17.31
C SER A 169 11.97 -12.60 -15.95
N LEU A 170 11.95 -13.61 -15.08
CA LEU A 170 12.67 -13.61 -13.80
C LEU A 170 14.18 -13.81 -13.94
N GLY A 171 14.67 -14.24 -15.11
CA GLY A 171 16.07 -14.61 -15.29
C GLY A 171 16.47 -15.86 -14.50
N CYS A 172 15.57 -16.84 -14.36
CA CYS A 172 15.85 -18.09 -13.66
C CYS A 172 17.02 -18.86 -14.31
N PRO A 173 17.86 -19.54 -13.50
CA PRO A 173 18.92 -20.41 -14.01
C PRO A 173 18.37 -21.69 -14.66
#